data_AF-A0A1B0BZ06-F1
#
_entry.id   AF-A0A1B0BZ06-F1
#
_cell.length_a   1.000
_cell.length_b   1.000
_cell.length_c   1.000
_cell.angle_alpha   90.00
_cell.angle_beta   90.00
_cell.angle_gamma   90.00
#
_symmetry.space_group_name_H-M   'P 1'
#
loop_
_entity.id
_entity.type
_entity.pdbx_description
1 polymer ?
#
loop_
_entity_poly.entity_id
_entity_poly.type
_entity_poly.pdbx_seq_one_letter_code
_entity_poly.pdbx_strand_id
1 'polypeptide(L)'
;MLSYHQLVFKCFVILTVQSIAFGHEQKIVNGTTALPGEFPFMISLRRSSSGRHVCGASLLNRVWVLTAAHCVKKSKAFQLNIQYGSNLLDVNSSKVSNVSYIYEHEGYNSSNQYIHDIALLRLAMPIKLKNNFQSVRLPELKASIPNKTPAILIGWGLNATGGMIQKHLQKVDLEIFDDQNCSERHDLAMHNSTICAGVPEGGKGQCSGDSGGPLLVNNTQVGIVSWSRKPCTQPPYPGVFTETSYYIGWILHTILNHEEAIGTEENEGVEESLKVSMRYADNMQHICAGTIINTMWILTAAHCFKFIKTPRDLLIHYGTNCLVMKKSKHSMLAAISAFYIHEGYSPTIAIHDLALIRLKENLVFSNYIRSVQLPDGHEQINYDNLKVDLVGWGSDKTFGSLQKQLQKVTLNTVERQTCGRLLNSIVHRSSLCAGDIHKGQCSGDSGGPLLFDNKQIGIVSWSLKPCASKPAVFTNLSYYMKWIKAIVEK
;
A
#
# COMPACT_ATOMS: atom_id res chain seq x y z
N MET A 1 60.40 19.60 -82.19
CA MET A 1 59.07 20.25 -82.32
C MET A 1 58.17 19.70 -81.22
N LEU A 2 57.48 20.60 -80.54
CA LEU A 2 56.64 20.35 -79.36
C LEU A 2 55.54 19.31 -79.61
N SER A 3 55.20 18.50 -78.59
CA SER A 3 53.91 18.64 -77.89
C SER A 3 53.64 17.45 -76.96
N TYR A 4 53.45 17.78 -75.69
CA TYR A 4 52.91 16.95 -74.62
C TYR A 4 51.41 16.73 -74.87
N HIS A 5 50.90 15.50 -74.89
CA HIS A 5 49.50 15.23 -74.55
C HIS A 5 49.29 13.82 -73.96
N GLN A 6 49.21 13.83 -72.62
CA GLN A 6 48.45 13.01 -71.68
C GLN A 6 47.76 11.73 -72.16
N LEU A 7 48.10 10.62 -71.46
CA LEU A 7 47.29 9.42 -71.29
C LEU A 7 45.87 9.76 -70.84
N VAL A 8 44.86 9.31 -71.59
CA VAL A 8 43.48 9.21 -71.10
C VAL A 8 43.15 7.74 -70.89
N PHE A 9 43.44 7.23 -69.69
CA PHE A 9 42.85 6.00 -69.18
C PHE A 9 41.38 6.30 -68.86
N LYS A 10 40.45 5.77 -69.66
CA LYS A 10 39.02 5.77 -69.32
C LYS A 10 38.80 4.79 -68.16
N CYS A 11 38.96 5.28 -66.92
CA CYS A 11 38.38 4.62 -65.75
C CYS A 11 36.85 4.77 -65.83
N PHE A 12 36.15 3.67 -66.10
CA PHE A 12 34.74 3.56 -65.75
C PHE A 12 34.65 3.64 -64.22
N VAL A 13 34.23 4.80 -63.70
CA VAL A 13 33.80 4.91 -62.31
C VAL A 13 32.45 4.19 -62.21
N ILE A 14 32.49 2.93 -61.79
CA ILE A 14 31.31 2.27 -61.24
C ILE A 14 31.03 2.99 -59.91
N LEU A 15 30.04 3.87 -59.92
CA LEU A 15 29.41 4.39 -58.70
C LEU A 15 28.71 3.22 -58.01
N THR A 16 29.48 2.43 -57.25
CA THR A 16 28.89 1.60 -56.21
C THR A 16 28.35 2.57 -55.17
N VAL A 17 27.03 2.79 -55.21
CA VAL A 17 26.30 3.23 -54.02
C VAL A 17 26.52 2.11 -53.01
N GLN A 18 27.55 2.26 -52.17
CA GLN A 18 27.63 1.50 -50.93
C GLN A 18 26.44 1.97 -50.12
N SER A 19 25.33 1.23 -50.24
CA SER A 19 24.34 1.18 -49.19
C SER A 19 25.13 0.79 -47.95
N ILE A 20 25.39 1.76 -47.08
CA ILE A 20 25.83 1.47 -45.72
C ILE A 20 24.71 0.60 -45.17
N ALA A 21 24.95 -0.70 -45.10
CA ALA A 21 24.10 -1.62 -44.40
C ALA A 21 24.13 -1.16 -42.95
N PHE A 22 23.17 -0.32 -42.57
CA PHE A 22 22.89 -0.01 -41.18
C PHE A 22 22.71 -1.35 -40.50
N GLY A 23 23.61 -1.66 -39.56
CA GLY A 23 23.58 -2.90 -38.81
C GLY A 23 22.16 -3.14 -38.32
N HIS A 24 21.58 -4.26 -38.74
CA HIS A 24 20.24 -4.65 -38.37
C HIS A 24 20.28 -4.99 -36.88
N GLU A 25 20.09 -3.95 -36.04
CA GLU A 25 19.98 -4.12 -34.60
C GLU A 25 18.85 -5.10 -34.35
N GLN A 26 19.20 -6.20 -33.71
CA GLN A 26 18.27 -7.23 -33.29
C GLN A 26 17.35 -6.60 -32.24
N LYS A 27 16.03 -6.71 -32.42
CA LYS A 27 14.96 -6.14 -31.59
C LYS A 27 13.95 -7.23 -31.25
N ILE A 28 13.03 -7.04 -30.27
CA ILE A 28 11.73 -7.76 -30.25
C ILE A 28 11.29 -7.97 -31.69
N VAL A 29 10.83 -9.17 -32.09
CA VAL A 29 10.71 -9.52 -33.52
C VAL A 29 10.05 -8.37 -34.29
N ASN A 30 10.82 -7.68 -35.14
CA ASN A 30 10.42 -6.46 -35.87
C ASN A 30 9.88 -5.26 -35.04
N GLY A 31 10.45 -5.00 -33.87
CA GLY A 31 10.17 -3.85 -32.99
C GLY A 31 11.09 -2.65 -33.22
N THR A 32 11.02 -1.66 -32.33
CA THR A 32 11.87 -0.45 -32.31
C THR A 32 12.48 -0.23 -30.93
N THR A 33 13.66 0.39 -30.87
CA THR A 33 14.33 0.69 -29.60
C THR A 33 13.53 1.76 -28.85
N ALA A 34 13.21 1.50 -27.58
CA ALA A 34 12.51 2.44 -26.71
C ALA A 34 13.44 3.59 -26.28
N LEU A 35 12.89 4.80 -26.19
CA LEU A 35 13.64 5.98 -25.77
C LEU A 35 14.07 5.85 -24.30
N PRO A 36 15.24 6.39 -23.91
CA PRO A 36 15.69 6.37 -22.52
C PRO A 36 14.61 6.88 -21.56
N GLY A 37 14.18 6.03 -20.62
CA GLY A 37 13.16 6.40 -19.63
C GLY A 37 11.72 6.45 -20.15
N GLU A 38 11.44 6.00 -21.38
CA GLU A 38 10.08 5.94 -21.94
C GLU A 38 9.13 5.06 -21.10
N PHE A 39 9.65 3.95 -20.56
CA PHE A 39 8.91 3.02 -19.73
C PHE A 39 9.61 2.84 -18.37
N PRO A 40 9.48 3.82 -17.45
CA PRO A 40 10.25 3.86 -16.19
C PRO A 40 9.89 2.73 -15.21
N PHE A 41 8.73 2.09 -15.38
CA PHE A 41 8.29 0.93 -14.62
C PHE A 41 8.85 -0.41 -15.13
N MET A 42 9.55 -0.43 -16.28
CA MET A 42 10.06 -1.67 -16.84
C MET A 42 11.20 -2.24 -15.98
N ILE A 43 11.12 -3.54 -15.67
CA ILE A 43 12.06 -4.25 -14.82
C ILE A 43 12.66 -5.43 -15.58
N SER A 44 13.97 -5.61 -15.43
CA SER A 44 14.66 -6.84 -15.83
C SER A 44 14.80 -7.75 -14.61
N LEU A 45 14.13 -8.91 -14.65
CA LEU A 45 14.26 -9.96 -13.64
C LEU A 45 15.46 -10.86 -14.00
N ARG A 46 16.35 -11.08 -13.04
CA ARG A 46 17.67 -11.68 -13.29
C ARG A 46 17.97 -12.80 -12.30
N ARG A 47 18.90 -13.68 -12.68
CA ARG A 47 19.56 -14.59 -11.74
C ARG A 47 20.57 -13.79 -10.92
N SER A 48 20.43 -13.79 -9.60
CA SER A 48 21.34 -13.05 -8.70
C SER A 48 22.80 -13.48 -8.84
N SER A 49 23.05 -14.76 -9.12
CA SER A 49 24.41 -15.31 -9.21
C SER A 49 25.20 -14.89 -10.44
N SER A 50 24.53 -14.50 -11.53
CA SER A 50 25.19 -14.18 -12.80
C SER A 50 24.82 -12.82 -13.37
N GLY A 51 23.86 -12.11 -12.77
CA GLY A 51 23.32 -10.85 -13.30
C GLY A 51 22.58 -11.03 -14.64
N ARG A 52 22.40 -12.26 -15.13
CA ARG A 52 21.80 -12.54 -16.43
C ARG A 52 20.28 -12.34 -16.40
N HIS A 53 19.77 -11.61 -17.39
CA HIS A 53 18.34 -11.46 -17.65
C HIS A 53 17.66 -12.81 -17.92
N VAL A 54 16.48 -12.99 -17.32
CA VAL A 54 15.66 -14.20 -17.45
C VAL A 54 14.28 -13.84 -18.01
N CYS A 55 13.66 -12.80 -17.44
CA CYS A 55 12.30 -12.39 -17.74
C CYS A 55 12.15 -10.87 -17.61
N GLY A 56 11.12 -10.33 -18.25
CA GLY A 56 10.58 -9.01 -17.95
C GLY A 56 9.73 -9.01 -16.67
N ALA A 57 9.51 -7.82 -16.14
CA ALA A 57 8.57 -7.55 -15.07
C ALA A 57 8.19 -6.07 -15.08
N SER A 58 7.21 -5.67 -14.29
CA SER A 58 6.77 -4.28 -14.16
C SER A 58 6.69 -3.85 -12.70
N LEU A 59 6.99 -2.58 -12.45
CA LEU A 59 6.98 -2.01 -11.12
C LEU A 59 5.58 -1.48 -10.75
N LEU A 60 4.98 -2.05 -9.71
CA LEU A 60 3.67 -1.60 -9.18
C LEU A 60 3.80 -0.47 -8.17
N ASN A 61 4.87 -0.49 -7.36
CA ASN A 61 5.26 0.59 -6.47
C ASN A 61 6.74 0.40 -6.09
N ARG A 62 7.27 1.16 -5.12
CA ARG A 62 8.70 1.12 -4.78
C ARG A 62 9.21 -0.24 -4.30
N VAL A 63 8.33 -1.15 -3.86
CA VAL A 63 8.72 -2.45 -3.29
C VAL A 63 8.04 -3.65 -3.96
N TRP A 64 7.00 -3.44 -4.77
CA TRP A 64 6.26 -4.52 -5.44
C TRP A 64 6.48 -4.54 -6.94
N VAL A 65 6.78 -5.72 -7.45
CA VAL A 65 7.03 -6.00 -8.87
C VAL A 65 6.08 -7.11 -9.33
N LEU A 66 5.48 -6.93 -10.50
CA LEU A 66 4.58 -7.87 -11.15
C LEU A 66 5.30 -8.62 -12.28
N THR A 67 5.16 -9.93 -12.35
CA THR A 67 5.74 -10.78 -13.39
C THR A 67 4.88 -12.04 -13.61
N ALA A 68 5.33 -12.95 -14.46
CA ALA A 68 4.67 -14.24 -14.68
C ALA A 68 5.14 -15.28 -13.64
N ALA A 69 4.27 -16.20 -13.24
CA ALA A 69 4.62 -17.26 -12.28
C ALA A 69 5.70 -18.19 -12.84
N HIS A 70 5.66 -18.52 -14.13
CA HIS A 70 6.66 -19.38 -14.76
C HIS A 70 8.09 -18.81 -14.70
N CYS A 71 8.23 -17.48 -14.57
CA CYS A 71 9.53 -16.82 -14.42
C CYS A 71 10.19 -17.07 -13.07
N VAL A 72 9.38 -17.34 -12.04
CA VAL A 72 9.84 -17.52 -10.66
C VAL A 72 9.63 -18.92 -10.11
N LYS A 73 8.88 -19.76 -10.84
CA LYS A 73 8.63 -21.16 -10.52
C LYS A 73 9.89 -21.88 -10.04
N LYS A 74 9.79 -22.51 -8.86
CA LYS A 74 10.88 -23.26 -8.19
C LYS A 74 12.12 -22.42 -7.82
N SER A 75 12.09 -21.10 -7.99
CA SER A 75 13.17 -20.22 -7.57
C SER A 75 12.97 -19.80 -6.12
N LYS A 76 14.06 -19.68 -5.36
CA LYS A 76 14.05 -19.04 -4.04
C LYS A 76 14.32 -17.54 -4.21
N ALA A 77 13.76 -16.71 -3.33
CA ALA A 77 13.89 -15.25 -3.41
C ALA A 77 15.34 -14.76 -3.57
N PHE A 78 16.27 -15.29 -2.77
CA PHE A 78 17.70 -14.91 -2.84
C PHE A 78 18.37 -15.23 -4.19
N GLN A 79 17.81 -16.13 -5.00
CA GLN A 79 18.33 -16.49 -6.32
C GLN A 79 17.93 -15.47 -7.39
N LEU A 80 17.04 -14.53 -7.06
CA LEU A 80 16.53 -13.52 -7.96
C LEU A 80 16.82 -12.11 -7.44
N ASN A 81 17.13 -11.23 -8.38
CA ASN A 81 17.18 -9.79 -8.15
C ASN A 81 16.66 -9.07 -9.40
N ILE A 82 16.43 -7.78 -9.27
CA ILE A 82 15.93 -6.95 -10.36
C ILE A 82 16.96 -5.89 -10.76
N GLN A 83 16.96 -5.51 -12.03
CA GLN A 83 17.56 -4.26 -12.51
C GLN A 83 16.44 -3.26 -12.83
N TYR A 84 16.61 -2.01 -12.40
CA TYR A 84 15.62 -0.95 -12.58
C TYR A 84 16.25 0.36 -13.09
N GLY A 85 15.43 1.25 -13.66
CA GLY A 85 15.84 2.61 -14.01
C GLY A 85 16.92 2.69 -15.09
N SER A 86 16.94 1.72 -16.01
CA SER A 86 17.82 1.65 -17.18
C SER A 86 17.12 0.93 -18.33
N ASN A 87 17.25 1.47 -19.55
CA ASN A 87 16.83 0.78 -20.78
C ASN A 87 17.89 -0.22 -21.27
N LEU A 88 19.10 -0.21 -20.70
CA LEU A 88 20.22 -1.07 -21.07
C LEU A 88 20.33 -2.25 -20.10
N LEU A 89 20.29 -3.48 -20.60
CA LEU A 89 20.69 -4.65 -19.84
C LEU A 89 22.19 -4.61 -19.56
N ASP A 90 22.53 -4.66 -18.28
CA ASP A 90 23.90 -4.63 -17.81
C ASP A 90 24.07 -5.67 -16.70
N VAL A 91 24.88 -6.68 -16.99
CA VAL A 91 25.21 -7.77 -16.07
C VAL A 91 25.86 -7.24 -14.78
N ASN A 92 26.61 -6.13 -14.88
CA ASN A 92 27.32 -5.51 -13.77
C ASN A 92 26.62 -4.25 -13.25
N SER A 93 25.32 -4.07 -13.52
CA SER A 93 24.59 -2.87 -13.14
C SER A 93 24.67 -2.62 -11.62
N SER A 94 24.85 -1.37 -11.23
CA SER A 94 24.73 -0.93 -9.83
C SER A 94 23.30 -0.62 -9.40
N LYS A 95 22.35 -0.51 -10.35
CA LYS A 95 20.93 -0.21 -10.09
C LYS A 95 20.13 -1.48 -9.91
N VAL A 96 20.38 -2.15 -8.79
CA VAL A 96 19.85 -3.49 -8.51
C VAL A 96 19.16 -3.56 -7.18
N SER A 97 18.10 -4.36 -7.08
CA SER A 97 17.43 -4.65 -5.80
C SER A 97 17.14 -6.14 -5.68
N ASN A 98 17.40 -6.71 -4.50
CA ASN A 98 17.17 -8.13 -4.25
C ASN A 98 15.69 -8.42 -4.03
N VAL A 99 15.26 -9.62 -4.37
CA VAL A 99 13.92 -10.11 -4.04
C VAL A 99 13.95 -10.72 -2.64
N SER A 100 13.03 -10.28 -1.77
CA SER A 100 12.85 -10.82 -0.41
C SER A 100 11.80 -11.92 -0.36
N TYR A 101 10.72 -11.77 -1.13
CA TYR A 101 9.64 -12.75 -1.22
C TYR A 101 9.10 -12.89 -2.64
N ILE A 102 8.62 -14.09 -2.94
CA ILE A 102 7.96 -14.47 -4.19
C ILE A 102 6.58 -14.98 -3.83
N TYR A 103 5.54 -14.41 -4.44
CA TYR A 103 4.15 -14.81 -4.30
C TYR A 103 3.66 -15.28 -5.66
N GLU A 104 3.71 -16.60 -5.88
CA GLU A 104 3.09 -17.24 -7.04
C GLU A 104 1.59 -17.37 -6.79
N HIS A 105 0.76 -17.10 -7.79
CA HIS A 105 -0.68 -17.32 -7.67
C HIS A 105 -0.97 -18.78 -7.32
N GLU A 106 -1.84 -19.01 -6.33
CA GLU A 106 -2.09 -20.31 -5.71
C GLU A 106 -2.66 -21.33 -6.71
N GLY A 107 -3.43 -20.83 -7.69
CA GLY A 107 -3.94 -21.63 -8.80
C GLY A 107 -2.95 -21.91 -9.94
N TYR A 108 -1.72 -21.37 -9.91
CA TYR A 108 -0.77 -21.53 -11.02
C TYR A 108 -0.41 -23.00 -11.26
N ASN A 109 -0.65 -23.46 -12.49
CA ASN A 109 -0.31 -24.82 -12.91
C ASN A 109 0.38 -24.83 -14.28
N SER A 110 1.70 -24.99 -14.25
CA SER A 110 2.54 -25.11 -15.45
C SER A 110 2.24 -26.32 -16.35
N SER A 111 1.52 -27.32 -15.84
CA SER A 111 1.15 -28.52 -16.59
C SER A 111 -0.19 -28.34 -17.32
N ASN A 112 -0.94 -27.27 -17.00
CA ASN A 112 -2.25 -26.96 -17.56
C ASN A 112 -2.22 -25.61 -18.28
N GLN A 113 -1.42 -25.54 -19.36
CA GLN A 113 -1.40 -24.40 -20.29
C GLN A 113 -1.11 -23.02 -19.67
N TYR A 114 -0.38 -23.00 -18.55
CA TYR A 114 -0.01 -21.77 -17.85
C TYR A 114 -1.24 -20.95 -17.39
N ILE A 115 -2.31 -21.61 -16.98
CA ILE A 115 -3.42 -20.94 -16.29
C ILE A 115 -2.91 -20.33 -14.97
N HIS A 116 -3.40 -19.13 -14.64
CA HIS A 116 -2.98 -18.34 -13.48
C HIS A 116 -1.47 -18.00 -13.47
N ASP A 117 -0.87 -17.76 -14.63
CA ASP A 117 0.55 -17.43 -14.78
C ASP A 117 0.86 -15.98 -14.39
N ILE A 118 0.78 -15.70 -13.09
CA ILE A 118 1.03 -14.40 -12.48
C ILE A 118 1.75 -14.59 -11.14
N ALA A 119 2.73 -13.74 -10.88
CA ALA A 119 3.43 -13.68 -9.60
C ALA A 119 3.76 -12.24 -9.20
N LEU A 120 3.82 -12.02 -7.90
CA LEU A 120 4.30 -10.78 -7.29
C LEU A 120 5.64 -11.03 -6.60
N LEU A 121 6.57 -10.12 -6.81
CA LEU A 121 7.85 -10.10 -6.11
C LEU A 121 7.86 -8.92 -5.15
N ARG A 122 8.22 -9.18 -3.90
CA ARG A 122 8.56 -8.14 -2.95
C ARG A 122 10.06 -7.92 -2.95
N LEU A 123 10.47 -6.67 -3.08
CA LEU A 123 11.86 -6.27 -3.02
C LEU A 123 12.33 -6.18 -1.55
N ALA A 124 13.59 -6.52 -1.32
CA ALA A 124 14.22 -6.39 -0.01
C ALA A 124 14.38 -4.92 0.40
N MET A 125 14.63 -4.04 -0.57
CA MET A 125 14.76 -2.59 -0.36
C MET A 125 13.89 -1.81 -1.34
N PRO A 126 13.23 -0.73 -0.88
CA PRO A 126 12.50 0.18 -1.76
C PRO A 126 13.42 0.78 -2.82
N ILE A 127 12.93 0.85 -4.06
CA ILE A 127 13.62 1.49 -5.16
C ILE A 127 13.73 3.01 -4.90
N LYS A 128 14.97 3.47 -4.77
CA LYS A 128 15.33 4.89 -4.62
C LYS A 128 15.57 5.51 -6.01
N LEU A 129 14.50 5.86 -6.73
CA LEU A 129 14.61 6.69 -7.94
C LEU A 129 14.55 8.17 -7.54
N LYS A 130 15.63 8.90 -7.81
CA LYS A 130 15.79 10.32 -7.43
C LYS A 130 14.97 11.29 -8.29
N ASN A 131 14.52 10.89 -9.49
CA ASN A 131 13.59 11.61 -10.37
C ASN A 131 12.91 10.59 -11.30
N ASN A 132 11.64 10.77 -11.65
CA ASN A 132 10.85 9.91 -12.56
C ASN A 132 10.52 8.49 -12.06
N PHE A 133 10.27 8.32 -10.76
CA PHE A 133 9.57 7.12 -10.31
C PHE A 133 8.13 7.16 -10.86
N GLN A 134 7.78 6.24 -11.74
CA GLN A 134 6.41 6.06 -12.18
C GLN A 134 6.12 4.55 -12.20
N SER A 135 5.18 4.14 -11.36
CA SER A 135 4.63 2.78 -11.41
C SER A 135 3.78 2.61 -12.65
N VAL A 136 3.68 1.37 -13.11
CA VAL A 136 2.73 1.03 -14.17
C VAL A 136 1.30 1.20 -13.65
N ARG A 137 0.39 1.61 -14.54
CA ARG A 137 -1.05 1.61 -14.23
C ARG A 137 -1.61 0.23 -14.48
N LEU A 138 -2.48 -0.23 -13.59
CA LEU A 138 -3.28 -1.45 -13.79
C LEU A 138 -4.71 -1.06 -14.19
N PRO A 139 -5.41 -1.89 -14.97
CA PRO A 139 -6.78 -1.64 -15.38
C PRO A 139 -7.74 -1.75 -14.18
N GLU A 140 -8.97 -1.30 -14.39
CA GLU A 140 -10.05 -1.58 -13.45
C GLU A 140 -10.37 -3.08 -13.41
N LEU A 141 -10.93 -3.53 -12.28
CA LEU A 141 -11.32 -4.93 -12.08
C LEU A 141 -12.29 -5.35 -13.19
N LYS A 142 -11.95 -6.43 -13.91
CA LYS A 142 -12.73 -6.98 -15.03
C LYS A 142 -13.00 -5.97 -16.17
N ALA A 143 -12.12 -5.00 -16.36
CA ALA A 143 -12.18 -4.13 -17.54
C ALA A 143 -12.03 -4.97 -18.82
N SER A 144 -12.98 -4.82 -19.75
CA SER A 144 -12.93 -5.46 -21.07
C SER A 144 -12.15 -4.60 -22.05
N ILE A 145 -11.29 -5.21 -22.85
CA ILE A 145 -10.56 -4.54 -23.93
C ILE A 145 -11.13 -5.00 -25.28
N PRO A 146 -11.62 -4.10 -26.15
CA PRO A 146 -12.18 -4.48 -27.44
C PRO A 146 -11.16 -5.16 -28.37
N ASN A 147 -11.64 -6.03 -29.25
CA ASN A 147 -10.84 -6.58 -30.36
C ASN A 147 -10.24 -5.46 -31.22
N LYS A 148 -9.06 -5.71 -31.79
CA LYS A 148 -8.27 -4.77 -32.61
C LYS A 148 -7.83 -3.50 -31.90
N THR A 149 -7.94 -3.44 -30.56
CA THR A 149 -7.41 -2.32 -29.79
C THR A 149 -5.88 -2.25 -29.96
N PRO A 150 -5.29 -1.09 -30.31
CA PRO A 150 -3.85 -0.95 -30.38
C PRO A 150 -3.18 -1.18 -29.02
N ALA A 151 -2.13 -1.99 -29.00
CA ALA A 151 -1.37 -2.32 -27.82
C ALA A 151 0.14 -2.22 -28.09
N ILE A 152 0.92 -1.98 -27.04
CA ILE A 152 2.39 -1.92 -27.10
C ILE A 152 2.96 -3.00 -26.20
N LEU A 153 3.76 -3.89 -26.77
CA LEU A 153 4.58 -4.83 -26.01
C LEU A 153 5.98 -4.26 -25.84
N ILE A 154 6.52 -4.34 -24.61
CA ILE A 154 7.89 -3.89 -24.30
C ILE A 154 8.71 -5.01 -23.62
N GLY A 155 10.01 -5.06 -23.91
CA GLY A 155 10.86 -6.16 -23.45
C GLY A 155 12.28 -6.17 -24.02
N TRP A 156 13.06 -7.16 -23.57
CA TRP A 156 14.44 -7.42 -24.00
C TRP A 156 14.62 -8.85 -24.56
N GLY A 157 13.52 -9.53 -24.85
CA GLY A 157 13.53 -10.90 -25.34
C GLY A 157 14.29 -11.10 -26.64
N LEU A 158 14.33 -12.35 -27.08
CA LEU A 158 15.02 -12.73 -28.31
C LEU A 158 14.38 -12.03 -29.52
N ASN A 159 15.21 -11.64 -30.47
CA ASN A 159 14.73 -11.11 -31.75
C ASN A 159 14.12 -12.15 -32.69
N ALA A 160 14.31 -13.43 -32.41
CA ALA A 160 13.77 -14.56 -33.15
C ALA A 160 13.88 -15.82 -32.29
N THR A 161 13.24 -16.91 -32.72
CA THR A 161 13.46 -18.23 -32.10
C THR A 161 14.92 -18.63 -32.27
N GLY A 162 15.64 -18.85 -31.16
CA GLY A 162 17.08 -19.13 -31.20
C GLY A 162 17.97 -17.92 -31.51
N GLY A 163 17.40 -16.70 -31.53
CA GLY A 163 18.12 -15.45 -31.73
C GLY A 163 18.88 -14.98 -30.49
N MET A 164 19.16 -13.67 -30.40
CA MET A 164 19.88 -13.06 -29.27
C MET A 164 18.96 -12.18 -28.44
N ILE A 165 19.21 -12.17 -27.11
CA ILE A 165 18.60 -11.23 -26.17
C ILE A 165 19.02 -9.82 -26.55
N GLN A 166 18.10 -8.87 -26.38
CA GLN A 166 18.38 -7.48 -26.67
C GLN A 166 19.02 -6.71 -25.53
N LYS A 167 20.06 -5.95 -25.87
CA LYS A 167 20.74 -5.11 -24.87
C LYS A 167 19.95 -3.85 -24.56
N HIS A 168 19.35 -3.22 -25.57
CA HIS A 168 18.50 -2.04 -25.41
C HIS A 168 17.03 -2.45 -25.34
N LEU A 169 16.24 -1.79 -24.48
CA LEU A 169 14.81 -2.02 -24.33
C LEU A 169 14.11 -1.77 -25.66
N GLN A 170 13.24 -2.69 -26.04
CA GLN A 170 12.49 -2.64 -27.29
C GLN A 170 11.00 -2.45 -27.01
N LYS A 171 10.30 -1.92 -28.02
CA LYS A 171 8.84 -1.84 -28.06
C LYS A 171 8.32 -2.29 -29.43
N VAL A 172 7.12 -2.87 -29.48
CA VAL A 172 6.44 -3.21 -30.73
C VAL A 172 4.95 -2.96 -30.61
N ASP A 173 4.36 -2.44 -31.69
CA ASP A 173 2.91 -2.25 -31.80
C ASP A 173 2.24 -3.57 -32.21
N LEU A 174 1.18 -3.91 -31.50
CA LEU A 174 0.34 -5.09 -31.67
C LEU A 174 -1.14 -4.66 -31.65
N GLU A 175 -2.02 -5.59 -31.96
CA GLU A 175 -3.45 -5.46 -31.74
C GLU A 175 -3.96 -6.56 -30.80
N ILE A 176 -4.98 -6.23 -30.00
CA ILE A 176 -5.69 -7.19 -29.17
C ILE A 176 -6.56 -8.10 -30.03
N PHE A 177 -6.56 -9.39 -29.73
CA PHE A 177 -7.46 -10.39 -30.30
C PHE A 177 -8.52 -10.74 -29.26
N ASP A 178 -9.78 -10.81 -29.66
CA ASP A 178 -10.83 -11.35 -28.78
C ASP A 178 -10.65 -12.85 -28.51
N ASP A 179 -11.28 -13.31 -27.43
CA ASP A 179 -11.15 -14.67 -26.93
C ASP A 179 -11.56 -15.73 -27.96
N GLN A 180 -12.59 -15.43 -28.77
CA GLN A 180 -13.06 -16.33 -29.81
C GLN A 180 -11.98 -16.50 -30.90
N ASN A 181 -11.49 -15.39 -31.46
CA ASN A 181 -10.48 -15.42 -32.52
C ASN A 181 -9.18 -16.06 -32.01
N CYS A 182 -8.79 -15.76 -30.76
CA CYS A 182 -7.63 -16.38 -30.16
C CYS A 182 -7.82 -17.89 -29.95
N SER A 183 -9.00 -18.31 -29.48
CA SER A 183 -9.30 -19.72 -29.26
C SER A 183 -9.29 -20.53 -30.55
N GLU A 184 -9.91 -20.00 -31.61
CA GLU A 184 -9.94 -20.61 -32.94
C GLU A 184 -8.52 -20.75 -33.52
N ARG A 185 -7.68 -19.72 -33.38
CA ARG A 185 -6.30 -19.75 -33.91
C ARG A 185 -5.39 -20.73 -33.17
N HIS A 186 -5.58 -20.91 -31.87
CA HIS A 186 -4.74 -21.83 -31.08
C HIS A 186 -5.28 -23.26 -31.00
N ASP A 187 -6.48 -23.51 -31.53
CA ASP A 187 -7.26 -24.73 -31.37
C ASP A 187 -7.40 -25.11 -29.88
N LEU A 188 -7.75 -24.11 -29.07
CA LEU A 188 -7.80 -24.22 -27.62
C LEU A 188 -8.82 -23.24 -27.04
N ALA A 189 -9.68 -23.69 -26.13
CA ALA A 189 -10.54 -22.80 -25.36
C ALA A 189 -9.70 -21.89 -24.46
N MET A 190 -9.68 -20.59 -24.77
CA MET A 190 -9.01 -19.59 -23.92
C MET A 190 -9.75 -19.46 -22.58
N HIS A 191 -8.98 -19.34 -21.51
CA HIS A 191 -9.53 -19.11 -20.17
C HIS A 191 -9.87 -17.63 -20.00
N ASN A 192 -10.90 -17.30 -19.21
CA ASN A 192 -11.31 -15.90 -18.93
C ASN A 192 -10.24 -15.03 -18.23
N SER A 193 -9.05 -15.57 -18.00
CA SER A 193 -7.93 -14.87 -17.40
C SER A 193 -6.77 -14.67 -18.38
N THR A 194 -7.03 -14.84 -19.67
CA THR A 194 -6.04 -14.70 -20.74
C THR A 194 -6.49 -13.63 -21.71
N ILE A 195 -5.53 -12.88 -22.25
CA ILE A 195 -5.73 -11.92 -23.33
C ILE A 195 -4.70 -12.19 -24.42
N CYS A 196 -5.08 -12.03 -25.68
CA CYS A 196 -4.21 -12.31 -26.81
C CYS A 196 -3.83 -11.04 -27.55
N ALA A 197 -2.58 -10.96 -27.99
CA ALA A 197 -2.12 -9.85 -28.80
C ALA A 197 -1.08 -10.29 -29.84
N GLY A 198 -1.12 -9.67 -31.01
CA GLY A 198 -0.25 -10.00 -32.12
C GLY A 198 -0.44 -9.06 -33.29
N VAL A 199 0.04 -9.48 -34.45
CA VAL A 199 -0.39 -8.92 -35.74
C VAL A 199 -0.93 -10.08 -36.58
N PRO A 200 -2.02 -9.90 -37.36
CA PRO A 200 -2.66 -11.00 -38.08
C PRO A 200 -1.71 -11.78 -39.00
N GLU A 201 -0.77 -11.06 -39.63
CA GLU A 201 0.22 -11.57 -40.58
C GLU A 201 1.42 -12.23 -39.88
N GLY A 202 1.51 -12.12 -38.55
CA GLY A 202 2.66 -12.54 -37.76
C GLY A 202 3.91 -11.68 -37.98
N GLY A 203 5.07 -12.18 -37.56
CA GLY A 203 6.35 -11.49 -37.70
C GLY A 203 6.62 -10.38 -36.69
N LYS A 204 5.67 -10.04 -35.80
CA LYS A 204 5.85 -9.13 -34.66
C LYS A 204 5.29 -9.70 -33.37
N GLY A 205 5.96 -9.42 -32.25
CA GLY A 205 5.49 -9.80 -30.92
C GLY A 205 6.54 -10.47 -30.04
N GLN A 206 6.07 -11.14 -28.99
CA GLN A 206 6.90 -11.70 -27.93
C GLN A 206 7.75 -12.89 -28.35
N CYS A 207 8.92 -13.03 -27.74
CA CYS A 207 9.73 -14.23 -27.78
C CYS A 207 10.35 -14.56 -26.43
N SER A 208 11.23 -15.57 -26.38
CA SER A 208 11.84 -15.99 -25.12
C SER A 208 12.60 -14.83 -24.47
N GLY A 209 12.42 -14.64 -23.16
CA GLY A 209 12.99 -13.49 -22.43
C GLY A 209 12.02 -12.31 -22.25
N ASP A 210 10.99 -12.16 -23.10
CA ASP A 210 9.93 -11.18 -22.87
C ASP A 210 8.94 -11.62 -21.78
N SER A 211 8.91 -12.93 -21.49
CA SER A 211 8.18 -13.57 -20.38
C SER A 211 8.09 -12.70 -19.13
N GLY A 212 6.88 -12.52 -18.58
CA GLY A 212 6.62 -11.67 -17.43
C GLY A 212 6.58 -10.16 -17.71
N GLY A 213 6.97 -9.72 -18.90
CA GLY A 213 6.91 -8.32 -19.33
C GLY A 213 5.49 -7.81 -19.59
N PRO A 214 5.27 -6.49 -19.59
CA PRO A 214 3.96 -5.89 -19.71
C PRO A 214 3.49 -5.71 -21.17
N LEU A 215 2.20 -5.99 -21.41
CA LEU A 215 1.45 -5.53 -22.59
C LEU A 215 0.61 -4.31 -22.21
N LEU A 216 0.75 -3.22 -22.96
CA LEU A 216 0.19 -1.91 -22.62
C LEU A 216 -0.91 -1.49 -23.60
N VAL A 217 -2.03 -1.00 -23.06
CA VAL A 217 -3.05 -0.24 -23.81
C VAL A 217 -3.20 1.10 -23.11
N ASN A 218 -3.02 2.21 -23.83
CA ASN A 218 -3.10 3.57 -23.27
C ASN A 218 -2.27 3.75 -21.97
N ASN A 219 -1.02 3.27 -21.96
CA ASN A 219 -0.11 3.26 -20.79
C ASN A 219 -0.61 2.49 -19.56
N THR A 220 -1.59 1.61 -19.73
CA THR A 220 -2.11 0.70 -18.71
C THR A 220 -1.72 -0.72 -19.06
N GLN A 221 -1.16 -1.47 -18.11
CA GLN A 221 -0.75 -2.85 -18.33
C GLN A 221 -1.95 -3.77 -18.28
N VAL A 222 -2.43 -4.19 -19.45
CA VAL A 222 -3.57 -5.09 -19.61
C VAL A 222 -3.17 -6.57 -19.67
N GLY A 223 -1.89 -6.85 -19.92
CA GLY A 223 -1.38 -8.22 -20.03
C GLY A 223 0.02 -8.42 -19.42
N ILE A 224 0.32 -9.68 -19.10
CA ILE A 224 1.65 -10.17 -18.70
C ILE A 224 2.05 -11.26 -19.69
N VAL A 225 3.22 -11.14 -20.34
CA VAL A 225 3.70 -12.14 -21.31
C VAL A 225 3.74 -13.53 -20.66
N SER A 226 2.97 -14.47 -21.19
CA SER A 226 2.88 -15.84 -20.66
C SER A 226 3.49 -16.87 -21.60
N TRP A 227 2.86 -17.16 -22.75
CA TRP A 227 3.36 -18.18 -23.68
C TRP A 227 3.02 -17.88 -25.15
N SER A 228 3.77 -18.50 -26.05
CA SER A 228 3.50 -18.48 -27.50
C SER A 228 3.91 -19.80 -28.16
N ARG A 229 3.25 -20.14 -29.26
CA ARG A 229 3.70 -21.21 -30.17
C ARG A 229 5.09 -20.84 -30.72
N LYS A 230 5.94 -21.85 -30.92
CA LYS A 230 7.26 -21.68 -31.55
C LYS A 230 7.20 -22.21 -32.99
N PRO A 231 7.84 -21.54 -33.97
CA PRO A 231 8.62 -20.31 -33.84
C PRO A 231 7.83 -19.08 -33.36
N CYS A 232 8.48 -18.21 -32.57
CA CYS A 232 7.91 -16.94 -32.13
C CYS A 232 7.31 -16.16 -33.30
N THR A 233 6.16 -15.52 -33.06
CA THR A 233 5.45 -14.65 -34.02
C THR A 233 5.01 -15.33 -35.31
N GLN A 234 4.96 -16.67 -35.31
CA GLN A 234 4.44 -17.44 -36.44
C GLN A 234 2.92 -17.22 -36.60
N PRO A 235 2.45 -16.78 -37.78
CA PRO A 235 1.01 -16.75 -38.06
C PRO A 235 0.47 -18.19 -38.18
N PRO A 236 -0.78 -18.44 -37.78
CA PRO A 236 -1.78 -17.48 -37.36
C PRO A 236 -1.76 -17.17 -35.86
N TYR A 237 -0.75 -17.58 -35.09
CA TYR A 237 -0.82 -17.64 -33.62
C TYR A 237 -0.44 -16.31 -32.94
N PRO A 238 -1.40 -15.56 -32.35
CA PRO A 238 -1.06 -14.41 -31.50
C PRO A 238 -0.36 -14.88 -30.21
N GLY A 239 0.40 -13.99 -29.58
CA GLY A 239 0.94 -14.24 -28.25
C GLY A 239 -0.18 -14.27 -27.21
N VAL A 240 -0.02 -15.15 -26.21
CA VAL A 240 -0.97 -15.27 -25.09
C VAL A 240 -0.37 -14.66 -23.83
N PHE A 241 -1.19 -13.86 -23.17
CA PHE A 241 -0.83 -13.08 -22.00
C PHE A 241 -1.81 -13.40 -20.87
N THR A 242 -1.35 -13.29 -19.63
CA THR A 242 -2.24 -13.29 -18.46
C THR A 242 -2.96 -11.95 -18.40
N GLU A 243 -4.29 -11.94 -18.36
CA GLU A 243 -5.10 -10.73 -18.35
C GLU A 243 -5.08 -10.08 -16.96
N THR A 244 -4.52 -8.88 -16.83
CA THR A 244 -4.33 -8.25 -15.51
C THR A 244 -5.63 -7.81 -14.86
N SER A 245 -6.66 -7.46 -15.63
CA SER A 245 -7.98 -7.02 -15.16
C SER A 245 -8.66 -8.09 -14.30
N TYR A 246 -8.43 -9.37 -14.64
CA TYR A 246 -8.94 -10.54 -13.93
C TYR A 246 -8.31 -10.70 -12.54
N TYR A 247 -7.02 -10.33 -12.40
CA TYR A 247 -6.24 -10.54 -11.19
C TYR A 247 -6.13 -9.33 -10.26
N ILE A 248 -6.81 -8.21 -10.54
CA ILE A 248 -6.75 -7.02 -9.68
C ILE A 248 -7.07 -7.37 -8.21
N GLY A 249 -8.09 -8.18 -7.97
CA GLY A 249 -8.43 -8.65 -6.62
C GLY A 249 -7.30 -9.41 -5.95
N TRP A 250 -6.69 -10.36 -6.66
CA TRP A 250 -5.56 -11.17 -6.16
C TRP A 250 -4.30 -10.31 -5.93
N ILE A 251 -3.98 -9.40 -6.86
CA ILE A 251 -2.84 -8.47 -6.73
C ILE A 251 -2.99 -7.63 -5.46
N LEU A 252 -4.17 -7.01 -5.28
CA LEU A 252 -4.45 -6.18 -4.11
C LEU A 252 -4.43 -7.01 -2.82
N HIS A 253 -5.07 -8.17 -2.79
CA HIS A 253 -5.09 -9.05 -1.63
C HIS A 253 -3.68 -9.50 -1.23
N THR A 254 -2.86 -9.93 -2.19
CA THR A 254 -1.49 -10.37 -1.95
C THR A 254 -0.63 -9.23 -1.41
N ILE A 255 -0.71 -8.04 -2.02
CA ILE A 255 0.03 -6.86 -1.55
C ILE A 255 -0.41 -6.47 -0.14
N LEU A 256 -1.72 -6.39 0.13
CA LEU A 256 -2.25 -5.98 1.43
C LEU A 256 -1.87 -6.96 2.54
N ASN A 257 -1.96 -8.26 2.29
CA ASN A 257 -1.66 -9.27 3.31
C ASN A 257 -0.16 -9.46 3.59
N HIS A 258 0.71 -9.13 2.61
CA HIS A 258 2.13 -9.48 2.68
C HIS A 258 3.07 -8.29 2.72
N GLU A 259 2.54 -7.08 2.92
CA GLU A 259 3.35 -5.92 3.31
C GLU A 259 3.82 -5.98 4.76
N GLU A 260 3.29 -6.91 5.55
CA GLU A 260 3.53 -7.11 6.98
C GLU A 260 4.96 -7.58 7.34
N ALA A 261 5.77 -8.09 6.40
CA ALA A 261 7.04 -8.76 6.76
C ALA A 261 8.38 -7.96 6.77
N ILE A 262 8.52 -6.74 6.21
CA ILE A 262 9.80 -5.97 6.22
C ILE A 262 9.52 -4.47 6.05
N GLY A 263 9.53 -3.70 7.14
CA GLY A 263 9.50 -2.23 7.11
C GLY A 263 10.75 -1.67 7.79
N THR A 264 11.73 -1.21 7.02
CA THR A 264 12.80 -0.33 7.53
C THR A 264 12.35 1.11 7.36
N GLU A 265 12.05 1.73 8.51
CA GLU A 265 12.22 3.14 8.88
C GLU A 265 12.09 4.21 7.77
N GLU A 266 10.92 4.85 7.74
CA GLU A 266 10.87 6.30 7.78
C GLU A 266 10.22 6.69 9.12
N ASN A 267 10.86 7.62 9.83
CA ASN A 267 10.47 8.10 11.15
C ASN A 267 9.06 8.72 11.15
N GLU A 268 8.02 7.89 11.31
CA GLU A 268 6.80 8.27 12.01
C GLU A 268 6.86 7.60 13.40
N GLY A 269 6.89 8.43 14.44
CA GLY A 269 7.08 7.98 15.83
C GLY A 269 6.15 6.83 16.21
N VAL A 270 6.73 5.80 16.82
CA VAL A 270 6.08 4.64 17.46
C VAL A 270 5.35 5.05 18.75
N GLU A 271 4.97 6.33 18.87
CA GLU A 271 4.19 6.87 19.97
C GLU A 271 2.75 7.04 19.47
N GLU A 272 1.84 6.26 20.07
CA GLU A 272 0.37 6.41 20.02
C GLU A 272 -0.42 5.48 19.09
N SER A 273 0.12 4.29 18.81
CA SER A 273 -0.57 3.12 18.25
C SER A 273 -1.71 2.52 19.10
N LEU A 274 -2.11 3.21 20.18
CA LEU A 274 -3.13 2.79 21.15
C LEU A 274 -4.47 3.52 20.98
N LYS A 275 -4.47 4.68 20.32
CA LYS A 275 -5.65 5.54 20.27
C LYS A 275 -6.55 5.18 19.09
N VAL A 276 -7.86 5.31 19.30
CA VAL A 276 -8.86 5.08 18.26
C VAL A 276 -9.81 6.26 18.12
N SER A 277 -10.41 6.38 16.95
CA SER A 277 -11.43 7.36 16.60
C SER A 277 -12.78 6.65 16.52
N MET A 278 -13.70 7.00 17.41
CA MET A 278 -15.11 6.57 17.34
C MET A 278 -15.82 7.39 16.28
N ARG A 279 -16.51 6.72 15.36
CA ARG A 279 -17.18 7.35 14.22
C ARG A 279 -18.60 6.87 14.05
N TYR A 280 -19.48 7.76 13.59
CA TYR A 280 -20.80 7.32 13.12
C TYR A 280 -20.63 6.40 11.91
N ALA A 281 -21.39 5.31 11.88
CA ALA A 281 -21.29 4.32 10.82
C ALA A 281 -21.84 4.82 9.47
N ASP A 282 -22.75 5.79 9.48
CA ASP A 282 -23.43 6.31 8.29
C ASP A 282 -22.58 7.30 7.48
N ASN A 283 -21.81 8.15 8.15
CA ASN A 283 -21.11 9.28 7.53
C ASN A 283 -19.63 9.37 7.91
N MET A 284 -19.13 8.43 8.73
CA MET A 284 -17.73 8.35 9.17
C MET A 284 -17.22 9.57 9.95
N GLN A 285 -18.10 10.45 10.42
CA GLN A 285 -17.73 11.61 11.22
C GLN A 285 -17.17 11.18 12.57
N HIS A 286 -16.06 11.80 12.97
CA HIS A 286 -15.48 11.59 14.30
C HIS A 286 -16.37 12.18 15.38
N ILE A 287 -16.63 11.38 16.42
CA ILE A 287 -17.47 11.74 17.57
C ILE A 287 -16.60 12.00 18.79
N CYS A 288 -15.82 10.98 19.12
CA CYS A 288 -14.98 10.90 20.31
C CYS A 288 -13.74 10.06 20.00
N ALA A 289 -12.75 10.16 20.87
CA ALA A 289 -11.64 9.24 20.92
C ALA A 289 -11.92 8.05 21.83
N GLY A 290 -11.05 7.05 21.76
CA GLY A 290 -10.97 5.95 22.71
C GLY A 290 -9.57 5.37 22.72
N THR A 291 -9.36 4.31 23.49
CA THR A 291 -8.07 3.64 23.59
C THR A 291 -8.23 2.13 23.63
N ILE A 292 -7.36 1.42 22.90
CA ILE A 292 -7.29 -0.04 22.90
C ILE A 292 -6.74 -0.49 24.25
N ILE A 293 -7.48 -1.32 24.99
CA ILE A 293 -7.02 -1.87 26.27
C ILE A 293 -6.67 -3.37 26.17
N ASN A 294 -7.21 -4.08 25.19
CA ASN A 294 -6.76 -5.39 24.73
C ASN A 294 -7.29 -5.65 23.31
N THR A 295 -7.16 -6.88 22.78
CA THR A 295 -7.57 -7.22 21.41
C THR A 295 -9.07 -7.11 21.15
N MET A 296 -9.93 -7.06 22.18
CA MET A 296 -11.39 -7.06 22.00
C MET A 296 -12.08 -5.83 22.60
N TRP A 297 -11.36 -5.02 23.39
CA TRP A 297 -11.98 -3.97 24.19
C TRP A 297 -11.34 -2.59 23.96
N ILE A 298 -12.22 -1.60 23.79
CA ILE A 298 -11.88 -0.18 23.72
C ILE A 298 -12.46 0.55 24.94
N LEU A 299 -11.66 1.44 25.53
CA LEU A 299 -12.02 2.32 26.63
C LEU A 299 -12.33 3.73 26.12
N THR A 300 -13.41 4.34 26.63
CA THR A 300 -13.82 5.71 26.24
C THR A 300 -14.73 6.35 27.31
N ALA A 301 -15.23 7.56 27.05
CA ALA A 301 -16.16 8.27 27.92
C ALA A 301 -17.62 7.86 27.65
N ALA A 302 -18.45 7.86 28.70
CA ALA A 302 -19.87 7.52 28.60
C ALA A 302 -20.67 8.55 27.82
N HIS A 303 -20.34 9.84 27.95
CA HIS A 303 -21.06 10.91 27.26
C HIS A 303 -21.00 10.81 25.73
N CYS A 304 -20.01 10.07 25.19
CA CYS A 304 -19.88 9.80 23.76
C CYS A 304 -21.04 8.99 23.19
N PHE A 305 -21.83 8.31 24.03
CA PHE A 305 -22.97 7.50 23.63
C PHE A 305 -24.31 8.25 23.70
N LYS A 306 -24.32 9.55 24.01
CA LYS A 306 -25.56 10.34 24.17
C LYS A 306 -26.55 10.20 23.00
N PHE A 307 -26.03 10.07 21.78
CA PHE A 307 -26.83 9.93 20.56
C PHE A 307 -26.69 8.57 19.87
N ILE A 308 -26.01 7.61 20.51
CA ILE A 308 -25.80 6.26 19.99
C ILE A 308 -26.86 5.34 20.59
N LYS A 309 -27.70 4.75 19.74
CA LYS A 309 -28.80 3.87 20.20
C LYS A 309 -28.42 2.41 20.11
N THR A 310 -27.68 2.04 19.07
CA THR A 310 -27.33 0.66 18.78
C THR A 310 -25.84 0.51 18.47
N PRO A 311 -25.26 -0.69 18.67
CA PRO A 311 -23.87 -0.95 18.27
C PRO A 311 -23.60 -0.71 16.78
N ARG A 312 -24.62 -0.82 15.91
CA ARG A 312 -24.46 -0.62 14.46
C ARG A 312 -24.30 0.84 14.08
N ASP A 313 -24.65 1.78 14.97
CA ASP A 313 -24.52 3.21 14.72
C ASP A 313 -23.06 3.68 14.80
N LEU A 314 -22.15 2.81 15.26
CA LEU A 314 -20.77 3.15 15.55
C LEU A 314 -19.77 2.21 14.85
N LEU A 315 -18.68 2.81 14.37
CA LEU A 315 -17.46 2.12 13.95
C LEU A 315 -16.25 2.66 14.72
N ILE A 316 -15.27 1.79 14.92
CA ILE A 316 -13.98 2.16 15.51
C ILE A 316 -12.93 2.24 14.42
N HIS A 317 -12.33 3.42 14.26
CA HIS A 317 -11.21 3.64 13.36
C HIS A 317 -9.89 3.62 14.14
N TYR A 318 -8.99 2.71 13.78
CA TYR A 318 -7.76 2.43 14.53
C TYR A 318 -6.55 2.19 13.62
N GLY A 319 -5.36 2.07 14.22
CA GLY A 319 -4.10 1.84 13.51
C GLY A 319 -3.67 3.05 12.65
N THR A 320 -3.99 4.25 13.08
CA THR A 320 -3.74 5.49 12.33
C THR A 320 -3.52 6.66 13.25
N ASN A 321 -2.60 7.56 12.87
CA ASN A 321 -2.43 8.88 13.48
C ASN A 321 -3.25 9.95 12.73
N CYS A 322 -3.94 9.61 11.64
CA CYS A 322 -4.67 10.57 10.82
C CYS A 322 -6.19 10.45 11.00
N LEU A 323 -6.85 11.56 11.35
CA LEU A 323 -8.29 11.64 11.49
C LEU A 323 -9.02 11.61 10.13
N VAL A 324 -8.36 12.01 9.05
CA VAL A 324 -8.93 11.88 7.70
C VAL A 324 -8.74 10.46 7.24
N MET A 325 -9.82 9.80 6.78
CA MET A 325 -9.73 8.50 6.12
C MET A 325 -8.89 8.64 4.85
N LYS A 326 -7.59 8.35 4.94
CA LYS A 326 -6.69 8.19 3.82
C LYS A 326 -6.40 6.71 3.64
N LYS A 327 -6.23 6.23 2.41
CA LYS A 327 -5.75 4.87 2.15
C LYS A 327 -4.39 4.68 2.83
N SER A 328 -4.38 3.99 3.96
CA SER A 328 -3.20 3.63 4.75
C SER A 328 -3.36 2.18 5.19
N LYS A 329 -2.27 1.41 5.17
CA LYS A 329 -2.24 -0.05 5.36
C LYS A 329 -2.56 -0.48 6.79
N HIS A 330 -2.45 0.44 7.75
CA HIS A 330 -2.71 0.20 9.18
C HIS A 330 -4.06 0.78 9.61
N SER A 331 -4.64 1.67 8.80
CA SER A 331 -5.86 2.40 9.10
C SER A 331 -7.07 1.51 8.86
N MET A 332 -7.62 0.94 9.92
CA MET A 332 -8.66 -0.10 9.85
C MET A 332 -9.96 0.38 10.50
N LEU A 333 -11.06 -0.26 10.13
CA LEU A 333 -12.38 -0.09 10.76
C LEU A 333 -12.79 -1.38 11.44
N ALA A 334 -13.21 -1.29 12.70
CA ALA A 334 -13.79 -2.40 13.45
C ALA A 334 -15.26 -2.10 13.76
N ALA A 335 -16.09 -3.11 13.52
CA ALA A 335 -17.46 -3.13 14.00
C ALA A 335 -17.49 -3.47 15.50
N ILE A 336 -18.50 -2.96 16.20
CA ILE A 336 -18.68 -3.20 17.63
C ILE A 336 -19.87 -4.14 17.85
N SER A 337 -19.78 -5.03 18.85
CA SER A 337 -20.87 -5.94 19.20
C SER A 337 -21.75 -5.39 20.32
N ALA A 338 -21.15 -4.65 21.25
CA ALA A 338 -21.83 -4.07 22.40
C ALA A 338 -21.03 -2.90 22.98
N PHE A 339 -21.70 -2.07 23.78
CA PHE A 339 -21.05 -1.08 24.63
C PHE A 339 -21.69 -1.11 26.02
N TYR A 340 -20.89 -0.78 27.03
CA TYR A 340 -21.24 -0.83 28.45
C TYR A 340 -20.92 0.53 29.05
N ILE A 341 -21.96 1.28 29.37
CA ILE A 341 -21.85 2.56 30.08
C ILE A 341 -21.88 2.25 31.58
N HIS A 342 -20.99 2.87 32.35
CA HIS A 342 -20.99 2.71 33.80
C HIS A 342 -22.37 3.07 34.38
N GLU A 343 -22.93 2.20 35.22
CA GLU A 343 -24.30 2.29 35.74
C GLU A 343 -24.56 3.56 36.55
N GLY A 344 -23.51 4.11 37.18
CA GLY A 344 -23.55 5.39 37.88
C GLY A 344 -23.42 6.63 36.98
N TYR A 345 -23.25 6.50 35.67
CA TYR A 345 -23.03 7.65 34.78
C TYR A 345 -24.15 8.68 34.89
N SER A 346 -23.78 9.92 35.20
CA SER A 346 -24.71 11.03 35.29
C SER A 346 -24.28 12.18 34.39
N PRO A 347 -25.04 12.49 33.31
CA PRO A 347 -24.70 13.57 32.39
C PRO A 347 -24.92 14.97 33.01
N THR A 348 -25.71 15.08 34.08
CA THR A 348 -26.02 16.38 34.71
C THR A 348 -24.88 16.90 35.57
N ILE A 349 -24.23 16.01 36.32
CA ILE A 349 -23.10 16.34 37.20
C ILE A 349 -21.77 15.81 36.67
N ALA A 350 -21.77 15.19 35.48
CA ALA A 350 -20.61 14.69 34.76
C ALA A 350 -19.68 13.79 35.61
N ILE A 351 -20.29 12.87 36.37
CA ILE A 351 -19.58 11.83 37.14
C ILE A 351 -19.76 10.46 36.49
N HIS A 352 -18.86 9.54 36.83
CA HIS A 352 -18.85 8.18 36.28
C HIS A 352 -18.85 8.14 34.73
N ASP A 353 -18.17 9.11 34.12
CA ASP A 353 -18.09 9.27 32.67
C ASP A 353 -17.08 8.30 32.05
N LEU A 354 -17.50 7.02 32.02
CA LEU A 354 -16.70 5.87 31.62
C LEU A 354 -17.58 4.88 30.86
N ALA A 355 -17.06 4.37 29.75
CA ALA A 355 -17.67 3.29 29.01
C ALA A 355 -16.62 2.35 28.38
N LEU A 356 -17.05 1.11 28.15
CA LEU A 356 -16.30 0.09 27.44
C LEU A 356 -17.05 -0.32 26.17
N ILE A 357 -16.30 -0.54 25.10
CA ILE A 357 -16.82 -1.04 23.82
C ILE A 357 -16.22 -2.42 23.58
N ARG A 358 -17.08 -3.38 23.28
CA ARG A 358 -16.67 -4.71 22.84
C ARG A 358 -16.69 -4.76 21.31
N LEU A 359 -15.57 -5.14 20.73
CA LEU A 359 -15.43 -5.32 19.29
C LEU A 359 -16.07 -6.62 18.84
N LYS A 360 -16.56 -6.63 17.59
CA LYS A 360 -17.14 -7.84 16.98
C LYS A 360 -16.09 -8.90 16.65
N GLU A 361 -14.88 -8.46 16.33
CA GLU A 361 -13.72 -9.29 15.98
C GLU A 361 -12.49 -8.83 16.75
N ASN A 362 -11.53 -9.74 16.95
CA ASN A 362 -10.27 -9.43 17.61
C ASN A 362 -9.40 -8.54 16.72
N LEU A 363 -8.83 -7.51 17.33
CA LEU A 363 -7.75 -6.73 16.74
C LEU A 363 -6.50 -7.60 16.61
N VAL A 364 -5.81 -7.44 15.48
CA VAL A 364 -4.47 -7.99 15.27
C VAL A 364 -3.47 -6.92 15.71
N PHE A 365 -2.73 -7.20 16.79
CA PHE A 365 -1.71 -6.29 17.28
C PHE A 365 -0.50 -6.23 16.36
N SER A 366 0.09 -5.05 16.28
CA SER A 366 1.26 -4.74 15.46
C SER A 366 2.02 -3.58 16.08
N ASN A 367 3.09 -3.12 15.43
CA ASN A 367 3.80 -1.90 15.85
C ASN A 367 2.89 -0.65 15.83
N TYR A 368 1.81 -0.68 15.05
CA TYR A 368 0.86 0.42 14.86
C TYR A 368 -0.48 0.22 15.61
N ILE A 369 -0.69 -0.96 16.19
CA ILE A 369 -1.90 -1.31 16.92
C ILE A 369 -1.48 -2.03 18.20
N ARG A 370 -1.55 -1.35 19.35
CA ARG A 370 -1.19 -1.92 20.64
C ARG A 370 -2.20 -1.52 21.71
N SER A 371 -2.32 -2.34 22.75
CA SER A 371 -3.04 -1.95 23.95
C SER A 371 -2.23 -0.96 24.79
N VAL A 372 -2.93 -0.05 25.45
CA VAL A 372 -2.36 0.76 26.54
C VAL A 372 -2.32 -0.06 27.83
N GLN A 373 -1.36 0.26 28.70
CA GLN A 373 -1.37 -0.25 30.08
C GLN A 373 -2.33 0.58 30.93
N LEU A 374 -3.13 -0.11 31.75
CA LEU A 374 -4.01 0.49 32.75
C LEU A 374 -3.38 0.39 34.16
N PRO A 375 -3.83 1.18 35.14
CA PRO A 375 -3.36 1.06 36.53
C PRO A 375 -3.74 -0.30 37.11
N ASP A 376 -2.95 -0.83 38.05
CA ASP A 376 -3.20 -2.17 38.61
C ASP A 376 -4.45 -2.22 39.51
N GLY A 377 -4.91 -1.07 39.99
CA GLY A 377 -6.13 -0.89 40.78
C GLY A 377 -5.99 -1.16 42.28
N HIS A 378 -4.78 -1.52 42.73
CA HIS A 378 -4.49 -1.83 44.14
C HIS A 378 -3.99 -0.61 44.94
N GLU A 379 -3.61 0.48 44.25
CA GLU A 379 -3.09 1.69 44.89
C GLU A 379 -3.92 2.92 44.46
N GLN A 380 -4.40 3.70 45.44
CA GLN A 380 -4.82 5.08 45.18
C GLN A 380 -3.56 5.92 44.98
N ILE A 381 -3.04 5.89 43.76
CA ILE A 381 -1.87 6.68 43.39
C ILE A 381 -2.27 8.15 43.47
N ASN A 382 -1.50 8.93 44.23
CA ASN A 382 -1.63 10.37 44.20
C ASN A 382 -1.02 10.88 42.89
N TYR A 383 -1.87 11.36 42.00
CA TYR A 383 -1.44 11.93 40.72
C TYR A 383 -1.25 13.44 40.76
N ASP A 384 -1.21 14.10 41.92
CA ASP A 384 -1.08 15.55 42.01
C ASP A 384 0.29 16.05 41.52
N ASN A 385 0.29 17.15 40.76
CA ASN A 385 1.49 17.84 40.26
C ASN A 385 2.44 16.98 39.40
N LEU A 386 1.90 16.00 38.68
CA LEU A 386 2.62 15.16 37.74
C LEU A 386 2.54 15.74 36.34
N LYS A 387 3.61 15.50 35.56
CA LYS A 387 3.61 15.72 34.12
C LYS A 387 2.93 14.56 33.42
N VAL A 388 1.92 14.86 32.63
CA VAL A 388 1.08 13.88 31.95
C VAL A 388 0.91 14.27 30.49
N ASP A 389 0.80 13.28 29.62
CA ASP A 389 0.61 13.50 28.20
C ASP A 389 -0.86 13.33 27.83
N LEU A 390 -1.44 14.38 27.25
CA LEU A 390 -2.74 14.33 26.61
C LEU A 390 -2.55 14.13 25.11
N VAL A 391 -3.27 13.17 24.56
CA VAL A 391 -3.16 12.77 23.15
C VAL A 391 -4.51 12.90 22.49
N GLY A 392 -4.62 13.55 21.32
CA GLY A 392 -5.89 13.65 20.61
C GLY A 392 -5.96 14.39 19.28
N TRP A 393 -7.15 14.32 18.67
CA TRP A 393 -7.48 14.98 17.40
C TRP A 393 -8.44 16.15 17.59
N GLY A 394 -8.71 16.53 18.84
CA GLY A 394 -9.58 17.64 19.17
C GLY A 394 -9.08 18.94 18.57
N SER A 395 -9.98 19.91 18.47
CA SER A 395 -9.68 21.22 17.88
C SER A 395 -8.60 21.96 18.66
N ASP A 396 -7.77 22.72 17.95
CA ASP A 396 -6.71 23.56 18.54
C ASP A 396 -7.25 24.74 19.36
N LYS A 397 -8.55 25.07 19.23
CA LYS A 397 -9.26 26.11 19.97
C LYS A 397 -10.76 25.86 20.01
N THR A 398 -11.48 26.56 20.90
CA THR A 398 -12.93 26.42 21.18
C THR A 398 -13.85 26.45 19.94
N PHE A 399 -13.44 27.15 18.88
CA PHE A 399 -14.14 27.26 17.60
C PHE A 399 -13.21 26.90 16.42
N GLY A 400 -12.22 26.03 16.67
CA GLY A 400 -11.29 25.53 15.67
C GLY A 400 -11.82 24.31 14.92
N SER A 401 -11.06 23.84 13.94
CA SER A 401 -11.32 22.56 13.28
C SER A 401 -10.58 21.43 14.01
N LEU A 402 -11.14 20.22 13.92
CA LEU A 402 -10.44 19.01 14.36
C LEU A 402 -9.09 18.89 13.65
N GLN A 403 -8.09 18.39 14.38
CA GLN A 403 -6.75 18.23 13.85
C GLN A 403 -6.66 16.97 13.00
N LYS A 404 -6.09 17.11 11.80
CA LYS A 404 -5.98 15.99 10.85
C LYS A 404 -4.99 14.94 11.33
N GLN A 405 -3.92 15.38 12.00
CA GLN A 405 -2.90 14.51 12.58
C GLN A 405 -3.09 14.47 14.08
N LEU A 406 -2.73 13.35 14.68
CA LEU A 406 -2.79 13.16 16.11
C LEU A 406 -1.82 14.13 16.78
N GLN A 407 -2.29 14.81 17.82
CA GLN A 407 -1.55 15.79 18.59
C GLN A 407 -1.24 15.23 19.98
N LYS A 408 -0.07 15.60 20.50
CA LYS A 408 0.36 15.30 21.86
C LYS A 408 0.71 16.60 22.57
N VAL A 409 0.24 16.76 23.81
CA VAL A 409 0.60 17.89 24.67
C VAL A 409 0.86 17.41 26.08
N THR A 410 2.01 17.83 26.65
CA THR A 410 2.32 17.60 28.05
C THR A 410 1.66 18.67 28.91
N LEU A 411 0.94 18.22 29.94
CA LEU A 411 0.20 19.02 30.92
C LEU A 411 0.70 18.70 32.34
N ASN A 412 0.38 19.58 33.28
CA ASN A 412 0.46 19.25 34.70
C ASN A 412 -0.92 18.84 35.24
N THR A 413 -0.95 17.81 36.08
CA THR A 413 -2.12 17.51 36.90
C THR A 413 -2.28 18.53 38.01
N VAL A 414 -3.53 18.81 38.38
CA VAL A 414 -3.90 19.81 39.37
C VAL A 414 -4.62 19.13 40.51
N GLU A 415 -4.22 19.46 41.74
CA GLU A 415 -4.88 18.96 42.93
C GLU A 415 -6.39 19.21 42.88
N ARG A 416 -7.16 18.17 43.22
CA ARG A 416 -8.62 18.15 43.11
C ARG A 416 -9.33 19.34 43.80
N GLN A 417 -8.86 19.74 44.98
CA GLN A 417 -9.44 20.88 45.71
C GLN A 417 -9.20 22.20 44.97
N THR A 418 -7.97 22.40 44.51
CA THR A 418 -7.57 23.56 43.73
C THR A 418 -8.33 23.61 42.40
N CYS A 419 -8.43 22.48 41.71
CA CYS A 419 -9.21 22.36 40.49
C CYS A 419 -10.70 22.70 40.70
N GLY A 420 -11.31 22.21 41.79
CA GLY A 420 -12.69 22.54 42.12
C GLY A 420 -12.93 24.03 42.33
N ARG A 421 -11.99 24.73 42.99
CA ARG A 421 -12.03 26.20 43.12
C ARG A 421 -11.91 26.89 41.76
N LEU A 422 -10.98 26.46 40.91
CA LEU A 422 -10.79 27.04 39.57
C LEU A 422 -12.01 26.83 38.67
N LEU A 423 -12.66 25.68 38.75
CA LEU A 423 -13.83 25.32 37.95
C LEU A 423 -15.16 25.78 38.55
N ASN A 424 -15.15 26.28 39.79
CA ASN A 424 -16.36 26.52 40.58
C ASN A 424 -17.30 25.31 40.60
N SER A 425 -16.73 24.13 40.82
CA SER A 425 -17.44 22.84 40.77
C SER A 425 -16.82 21.83 41.72
N ILE A 426 -17.59 20.80 42.10
CA ILE A 426 -17.11 19.71 42.94
C ILE A 426 -16.42 18.67 42.06
N VAL A 427 -15.11 18.49 42.24
CA VAL A 427 -14.36 17.43 41.57
C VAL A 427 -14.31 16.20 42.49
N HIS A 428 -14.94 15.11 42.06
CA HIS A 428 -15.02 13.87 42.83
C HIS A 428 -13.71 13.07 42.80
N ARG A 429 -13.51 12.17 43.78
CA ARG A 429 -12.32 11.28 43.85
C ARG A 429 -12.19 10.37 42.63
N SER A 430 -13.31 10.12 41.97
CA SER A 430 -13.41 9.41 40.70
C SER A 430 -12.91 10.22 39.49
N SER A 431 -12.37 11.42 39.72
CA SER A 431 -11.92 12.34 38.67
C SER A 431 -10.52 12.88 38.97
N LEU A 432 -9.78 13.15 37.91
CA LEU A 432 -8.49 13.85 37.90
C LEU A 432 -8.67 15.21 37.22
N CYS A 433 -7.78 16.15 37.52
CA CYS A 433 -7.67 17.39 36.77
C CYS A 433 -6.30 17.54 36.17
N ALA A 434 -6.23 18.05 34.94
CA ALA A 434 -4.98 18.41 34.30
C ALA A 434 -5.18 19.55 33.30
N GLY A 435 -4.17 20.40 33.17
CA GLY A 435 -4.17 21.50 32.21
C GLY A 435 -3.19 22.59 32.60
N ASP A 436 -2.67 23.27 31.59
CA ASP A 436 -1.81 24.43 31.75
C ASP A 436 -2.39 25.61 30.95
N ILE A 437 -1.83 26.80 31.14
CA ILE A 437 -2.22 27.98 30.37
C ILE A 437 -2.02 27.70 28.87
N HIS A 438 -3.09 27.81 28.09
CA HIS A 438 -3.13 27.54 26.64
C HIS A 438 -2.82 26.10 26.21
N LYS A 439 -2.77 25.14 27.15
CA LYS A 439 -2.63 23.72 26.84
C LYS A 439 -3.72 22.90 27.51
N GLY A 440 -4.42 22.09 26.73
CA GLY A 440 -5.46 21.21 27.26
C GLY A 440 -6.27 20.57 26.16
N GLN A 441 -7.28 19.82 26.58
CA GLN A 441 -8.24 19.17 25.68
C GLN A 441 -9.19 20.19 25.05
N CYS A 442 -9.79 19.81 23.93
CA CYS A 442 -10.90 20.53 23.35
C CYS A 442 -11.90 19.60 22.62
N SER A 443 -12.87 20.19 21.93
CA SER A 443 -13.90 19.46 21.20
C SER A 443 -13.28 18.40 20.28
N GLY A 444 -13.65 17.14 20.47
CA GLY A 444 -13.09 15.97 19.76
C GLY A 444 -12.09 15.14 20.56
N ASP A 445 -11.58 15.64 21.69
CA ASP A 445 -10.67 14.86 22.55
C ASP A 445 -11.40 13.94 23.53
N SER A 446 -12.70 14.16 23.75
CA SER A 446 -13.59 13.34 24.59
C SER A 446 -13.34 11.85 24.45
N GLY A 447 -13.21 11.14 25.57
CA GLY A 447 -12.92 9.71 25.58
C GLY A 447 -11.44 9.34 25.31
N GLY A 448 -10.60 10.33 24.97
CA GLY A 448 -9.17 10.15 24.74
C GLY A 448 -8.36 9.92 26.03
N PRO A 449 -7.13 9.40 25.88
CA PRO A 449 -6.29 9.05 27.03
C PRO A 449 -5.56 10.25 27.63
N LEU A 450 -5.43 10.23 28.96
CA LEU A 450 -4.41 10.98 29.71
C LEU A 450 -3.37 9.98 30.21
N LEU A 451 -2.12 10.17 29.78
CA LEU A 451 -1.03 9.22 29.98
C LEU A 451 -0.04 9.72 31.04
N PHE A 452 0.38 8.81 31.92
CA PHE A 452 1.50 8.99 32.83
C PHE A 452 2.42 7.79 32.70
N ASP A 453 3.68 8.02 32.33
CA ASP A 453 4.67 6.95 32.12
C ASP A 453 4.16 5.83 31.20
N ASN A 454 3.57 6.21 30.05
CA ASN A 454 2.94 5.31 29.07
C ASN A 454 1.74 4.49 29.58
N LYS A 455 1.29 4.68 30.82
CA LYS A 455 0.04 4.13 31.35
C LYS A 455 -1.09 5.13 31.21
N GLN A 456 -2.27 4.68 30.79
CA GLN A 456 -3.45 5.54 30.78
C GLN A 456 -3.99 5.64 32.20
N ILE A 457 -3.93 6.83 32.77
CA ILE A 457 -4.44 7.12 34.12
C ILE A 457 -5.78 7.85 34.10
N GLY A 458 -6.14 8.45 32.96
CA GLY A 458 -7.40 9.17 32.81
C GLY A 458 -8.05 9.08 31.44
N ILE A 459 -9.33 9.45 31.41
CA ILE A 459 -10.14 9.61 30.19
C ILE A 459 -10.65 11.04 30.12
N VAL A 460 -10.50 11.72 28.99
CA VAL A 460 -11.06 13.07 28.77
C VAL A 460 -12.57 13.05 28.99
N SER A 461 -13.06 13.81 29.98
CA SER A 461 -14.48 13.87 30.33
C SER A 461 -15.09 15.22 29.97
N TRP A 462 -14.70 16.31 30.65
CA TRP A 462 -15.27 17.64 30.39
C TRP A 462 -14.31 18.78 30.73
N SER A 463 -14.56 19.96 30.17
CA SER A 463 -13.92 21.21 30.61
C SER A 463 -14.86 22.40 30.40
N LEU A 464 -14.49 23.54 30.97
CA LEU A 464 -15.12 24.82 30.64
C LEU A 464 -14.60 25.35 29.31
N LYS A 465 -15.41 26.20 28.66
CA LYS A 465 -15.02 26.99 27.48
C LYS A 465 -14.57 28.40 27.94
N PRO A 466 -13.59 29.03 27.29
CA PRO A 466 -12.78 28.52 26.16
C PRO A 466 -11.89 27.32 26.55
N CYS A 467 -11.63 26.42 25.59
CA CYS A 467 -10.71 25.30 25.79
C CYS A 467 -9.34 25.80 26.29
N ALA A 468 -8.66 25.01 27.12
CA ALA A 468 -7.35 25.33 27.69
C ALA A 468 -7.25 26.68 28.46
N SER A 469 -8.39 27.24 28.89
CA SER A 469 -8.44 28.40 29.78
C SER A 469 -8.38 28.03 31.26
N LYS A 470 -8.83 26.82 31.59
CA LYS A 470 -8.83 26.21 32.92
C LYS A 470 -8.47 24.72 32.79
N PRO A 471 -8.02 24.07 33.87
CA PRO A 471 -7.79 22.63 33.85
C PRO A 471 -9.04 21.86 33.40
N ALA A 472 -8.85 20.81 32.61
CA ALA A 472 -9.92 19.90 32.24
C ALA A 472 -10.07 18.79 33.28
N VAL A 473 -11.25 18.19 33.32
CA VAL A 473 -11.58 17.06 34.19
C VAL A 473 -11.55 15.76 33.40
N PHE A 474 -10.93 14.77 34.01
CA PHE A 474 -10.73 13.44 33.46
C PHE A 474 -11.31 12.40 34.41
N THR A 475 -11.83 11.30 33.90
CA THR A 475 -12.22 10.15 34.73
C THR A 475 -10.96 9.46 35.27
N ASN A 476 -10.87 9.23 36.59
CA ASN A 476 -9.71 8.60 37.25
C ASN A 476 -9.75 7.07 37.10
N LEU A 477 -8.88 6.49 36.28
CA LEU A 477 -8.94 5.06 35.99
C LEU A 477 -8.60 4.17 37.19
N SER A 478 -7.70 4.61 38.07
CA SER A 478 -7.37 3.85 39.29
C SER A 478 -8.59 3.61 40.19
N TYR A 479 -9.58 4.53 40.16
CA TYR A 479 -10.84 4.37 40.88
C TYR A 479 -11.75 3.29 40.27
N TYR A 480 -11.68 3.08 38.95
CA TYR A 480 -12.62 2.22 38.20
C TYR A 480 -12.06 0.86 37.80
N MET A 481 -10.82 0.52 38.15
CA MET A 481 -10.20 -0.75 37.73
C MET A 481 -11.01 -1.98 38.11
N LYS A 482 -11.70 -1.98 39.26
CA LYS A 482 -12.60 -3.08 39.65
C LYS A 482 -13.76 -3.25 38.67
N TRP A 483 -14.39 -2.15 38.28
CA TRP A 483 -15.49 -2.16 37.31
C TRP A 483 -15.00 -2.58 35.91
N ILE A 484 -13.86 -2.03 35.46
CA ILE A 484 -13.27 -2.35 34.16
C ILE A 484 -12.98 -3.86 34.05
N LYS A 485 -12.29 -4.44 35.04
CA LYS A 485 -11.98 -5.89 35.05
C LYS A 485 -13.26 -6.73 35.02
N ALA A 486 -14.25 -6.39 35.85
CA ALA A 486 -15.53 -7.12 35.92
C ALA A 486 -16.35 -7.10 34.63
N ILE A 487 -16.17 -6.10 33.74
CA ILE A 487 -16.81 -6.07 32.42
C ILE A 487 -15.97 -6.79 31.38
N VAL A 488 -14.65 -6.60 31.37
CA VAL A 488 -13.74 -7.21 30.37
C VAL A 488 -13.68 -8.74 30.49
N GLU A 489 -13.89 -9.27 31.70
CA GLU A 489 -13.93 -10.72 31.97
C GLU A 489 -15.27 -11.39 31.62
N LYS A 490 -16.30 -10.63 31.20
CA LYS A 490 -17.59 -11.16 30.71
C LYS A 490 -17.56 -11.50 29.21
#